data_AF-A0A529NKL4-F1
#
_entry.id   AF-A0A529NKL4-F1
#
_cell.length_a   1.000
_cell.length_b   1.000
_cell.length_c   1.000
_cell.angle_alpha   90.00
_cell.angle_beta   90.00
_cell.angle_gamma   90.00
#
_symmetry.space_group_name_H-M   'P 1'
#
loop_
_entity.id
_entity.type
_entity.pdbx_description
1 polymer ?
#
loop_
_entity_poly.entity_id
_entity_poly.type
_entity_poly.pdbx_seq_one_letter_code
_entity_poly.pdbx_strand_id
1 'polypeptide(L)'
;AHIAVGNGDADYYTPHWYPLHIAFAEKAGGDTKLRRVGTLVKNSIQGYSIDKATADKYGIKTIDQLKDPKIARLFDVDGDGKADLYGCDPGWGCERIIEHNLDAYGLRDTVTHKQGEYFALLPDVIQRIQSGSPTLYYSWTPNW
;
A
#
# COMPACT_ATOMS: atom_id res chain seq x y z
N ALA A 1 17.79 -4.10 5.14
CA ALA A 1 17.74 -4.64 6.51
C ALA A 1 17.97 -6.15 6.56
N HIS A 2 17.14 -6.99 5.92
CA HIS A 2 17.27 -8.45 5.99
C HIS A 2 18.65 -8.98 5.61
N ILE A 3 19.28 -8.43 4.56
CA ILE A 3 20.63 -8.82 4.13
C ILE A 3 21.67 -8.53 5.23
N ALA A 4 21.60 -7.37 5.88
CA ALA A 4 22.52 -7.01 6.95
C ALA A 4 22.43 -8.00 8.13
N VAL A 5 21.20 -8.37 8.51
CA VAL A 5 21.00 -9.40 9.55
C VAL A 5 21.51 -10.77 9.06
N GLY A 6 21.23 -11.15 7.82
CA GLY A 6 21.66 -12.45 7.27
C GLY A 6 23.18 -12.57 7.09
N ASN A 7 23.87 -11.44 6.91
CA ASN A 7 25.33 -11.39 6.81
C ASN A 7 26.03 -11.23 8.16
N GLY A 8 25.30 -10.90 9.24
CA GLY A 8 25.86 -10.59 10.55
C GLY A 8 26.33 -9.14 10.71
N ASP A 9 26.01 -8.25 9.77
CA ASP A 9 26.30 -6.81 9.87
C ASP A 9 25.34 -6.10 10.85
N ALA A 10 24.23 -6.75 11.21
CA ALA A 10 23.27 -6.31 12.21
C ALA A 10 22.72 -7.51 13.00
N ASP A 11 22.38 -7.32 14.28
CA ASP A 11 21.90 -8.42 15.13
C ASP A 11 20.43 -8.79 14.89
N TYR A 12 19.56 -7.78 14.71
CA TYR A 12 18.12 -7.99 14.58
C TYR A 12 17.43 -6.88 13.78
N TYR A 13 16.23 -7.18 13.27
CA TYR A 13 15.36 -6.25 12.56
C TYR A 13 13.91 -6.43 13.04
N THR A 14 13.41 -5.48 13.82
CA THR A 14 12.08 -5.56 14.44
C THR A 14 10.88 -5.22 13.52
N PRO A 15 10.97 -4.34 12.50
CA PRO A 15 9.86 -4.05 11.59
C PRO A 15 9.74 -5.07 10.44
N HIS A 16 9.86 -6.36 10.76
CA HIS A 16 9.55 -7.43 9.80
C HIS A 16 8.04 -7.62 9.71
N TRP A 17 7.43 -7.04 8.68
CA TRP A 17 6.02 -7.26 8.33
C TRP A 17 5.81 -8.61 7.65
N TYR A 18 4.87 -9.39 8.18
CA TYR A 18 4.43 -10.64 7.58
C TYR A 18 3.02 -10.45 7.02
N PRO A 19 2.75 -10.79 5.74
CA PRO A 19 3.64 -11.46 4.79
C PRO A 19 4.53 -10.53 3.93
N LEU A 20 4.41 -9.20 4.04
CA LEU A 20 5.06 -8.24 3.13
C LEU A 20 6.58 -8.45 2.91
N HIS A 21 7.29 -8.89 3.95
CA HIS A 21 8.75 -9.02 3.93
C HIS A 21 9.26 -10.45 3.73
N ILE A 22 8.40 -11.43 3.39
CA ILE A 22 8.82 -12.83 3.18
C ILE A 22 9.89 -12.93 2.09
N ALA A 23 9.61 -12.40 0.89
CA ALA A 23 10.54 -12.49 -0.24
C ALA A 23 11.87 -11.75 0.01
N PHE A 24 11.88 -10.75 0.89
CA PHE A 24 13.11 -10.05 1.29
C PHE A 24 13.95 -10.91 2.25
N ALA A 25 13.30 -11.61 3.18
CA ALA A 25 13.96 -12.56 4.07
C ALA A 25 14.52 -13.77 3.30
N GLU A 26 13.75 -14.32 2.36
CA GLU A 26 14.21 -15.42 1.50
C GLU A 26 15.45 -15.02 0.69
N LYS A 27 15.43 -13.84 0.05
CA LYS A 27 16.59 -13.31 -0.67
C LYS A 27 17.82 -13.10 0.22
N ALA A 28 17.61 -12.86 1.51
CA ALA A 28 18.69 -12.70 2.49
C ALA A 28 19.24 -14.03 3.05
N GLY A 29 18.80 -15.17 2.52
CA GLY A 29 19.25 -16.51 2.92
C GLY A 29 18.22 -17.30 3.73
N GLY A 30 16.99 -16.79 3.87
CA GLY A 30 15.86 -17.48 4.49
C GLY A 30 16.20 -18.06 5.86
N ASP A 31 15.54 -19.16 6.22
CA ASP A 31 15.70 -19.81 7.52
C ASP A 31 17.09 -20.43 7.75
N THR A 32 17.95 -20.50 6.72
CA THR A 32 19.35 -20.94 6.86
C THR A 32 20.22 -19.87 7.51
N LYS A 33 19.93 -18.58 7.26
CA LYS A 33 20.72 -17.45 7.79
C LYS A 33 19.96 -16.60 8.81
N LEU A 34 18.63 -16.62 8.73
CA LEU A 34 17.75 -15.78 9.52
C LEU A 34 16.84 -16.65 10.36
N ARG A 35 16.39 -16.11 11.50
CA ARG A 35 15.34 -16.74 12.31
C ARG A 35 14.34 -15.69 12.74
N ARG A 36 13.06 -15.90 12.44
CA ARG A 36 11.98 -15.09 13.03
C ARG A 36 11.79 -15.49 14.49
N VAL A 37 11.71 -14.51 15.37
CA VAL A 37 11.56 -14.71 16.83
C VAL A 37 10.31 -13.99 17.32
N GLY A 38 9.33 -14.76 17.77
CA GLY A 38 8.10 -14.24 18.38
C GLY A 38 7.26 -13.36 17.45
N THR A 39 6.38 -12.56 18.07
CA THR A 39 5.53 -11.59 17.37
C THR A 39 5.40 -10.35 18.27
N LEU A 40 5.99 -9.24 17.84
CA LEU A 40 6.00 -7.99 18.59
C LEU A 40 4.65 -7.27 18.55
N VAL A 41 4.03 -7.22 17.36
CA VAL A 41 2.74 -6.57 17.14
C VAL A 41 1.80 -7.56 16.44
N LYS A 42 0.58 -7.69 16.96
CA LYS A 42 -0.48 -8.53 16.40
C LYS A 42 -1.60 -7.66 15.85
N ASN A 43 -2.42 -8.24 14.96
CA ASN A 43 -3.64 -7.61 14.44
C ASN A 43 -3.41 -6.28 13.71
N SER A 44 -2.24 -6.13 13.11
CA SER A 44 -1.99 -5.06 12.15
C SER A 44 -2.88 -5.23 10.92
N ILE A 45 -3.42 -4.13 10.41
CA ILE A 45 -4.29 -4.12 9.23
C ILE A 45 -3.58 -3.38 8.10
N GLN A 46 -3.88 -3.75 6.87
CA GLN A 46 -3.43 -3.07 5.66
C GLN A 46 -4.59 -3.05 4.68
N GLY A 47 -4.67 -2.03 3.83
CA GLY A 47 -5.68 -2.03 2.79
C GLY A 47 -5.79 -0.72 2.03
N TYR A 48 -6.73 -0.76 1.09
CA TYR A 48 -7.13 0.36 0.27
C TYR A 48 -8.32 1.04 0.93
N SER A 49 -8.27 2.36 0.96
CA SER A 49 -9.28 3.22 1.56
C SER A 49 -9.67 4.31 0.58
N ILE A 50 -10.92 4.74 0.68
CA ILE A 50 -11.44 5.93 0.00
C ILE A 50 -12.12 6.83 1.02
N ASP A 51 -12.32 8.10 0.68
CA ASP A 51 -13.11 9.00 1.51
C ASP A 51 -14.56 8.50 1.63
N LYS A 52 -15.11 8.62 2.85
CA LYS A 52 -16.44 8.08 3.17
C LYS A 52 -17.55 8.75 2.36
N ALA A 53 -17.43 10.04 2.07
CA ALA A 53 -18.46 10.79 1.33
C ALA A 53 -18.64 10.22 -0.08
N THR A 54 -17.55 9.96 -0.80
CA THR A 54 -17.59 9.34 -2.12
C THR A 54 -18.06 7.89 -2.05
N ALA A 55 -17.58 7.12 -1.05
CA ALA A 55 -18.00 5.75 -0.84
C ALA A 55 -19.52 5.63 -0.67
N ASP A 56 -20.12 6.45 0.21
CA ASP A 56 -21.55 6.44 0.49
C ASP A 56 -22.37 6.94 -0.70
N LYS A 57 -21.92 8.02 -1.37
CA LYS A 57 -22.63 8.64 -2.50
C LYS A 57 -22.77 7.70 -3.70
N TYR A 58 -21.72 6.93 -3.99
CA TYR A 58 -21.67 6.05 -5.17
C TYR A 58 -21.81 4.57 -4.81
N GLY A 59 -21.99 4.23 -3.54
CA GLY A 59 -22.13 2.85 -3.07
C GLY A 59 -20.87 2.00 -3.31
N ILE A 60 -19.68 2.58 -3.14
CA ILE A 60 -18.39 1.91 -3.36
C ILE A 60 -18.02 1.12 -2.11
N LYS A 61 -17.96 -0.20 -2.23
CA LYS A 61 -17.68 -1.13 -1.13
C LYS A 61 -16.48 -2.03 -1.38
N THR A 62 -16.12 -2.25 -2.65
CA THR A 62 -15.00 -3.11 -3.03
C THR A 62 -14.12 -2.44 -4.08
N ILE A 63 -12.83 -2.79 -4.06
CA ILE A 63 -11.84 -2.24 -5.02
C ILE A 63 -12.16 -2.62 -6.47
N ASP A 64 -12.84 -3.74 -6.70
CA ASP A 64 -13.25 -4.19 -8.04
C ASP A 64 -14.14 -3.17 -8.75
N GLN A 65 -14.86 -2.32 -8.02
CA GLN A 65 -15.69 -1.27 -8.62
C GLN A 65 -14.85 -0.22 -9.36
N LEU A 66 -13.55 -0.10 -9.06
CA LEU A 66 -12.62 0.75 -9.80
C LEU A 66 -12.32 0.21 -11.22
N LYS A 67 -12.76 -1.00 -11.58
CA LYS A 67 -12.74 -1.47 -12.97
C LYS A 67 -13.63 -0.64 -13.89
N ASP A 68 -14.69 -0.01 -13.35
CA ASP A 68 -15.51 0.92 -14.11
C ASP A 68 -14.75 2.26 -14.25
N PRO A 69 -14.36 2.68 -15.47
CA PRO A 69 -13.65 3.93 -15.67
C PRO A 69 -14.43 5.17 -15.18
N LYS A 70 -15.77 5.09 -15.05
CA LYS A 70 -16.58 6.19 -14.49
C LYS A 70 -16.39 6.32 -12.98
N ILE A 71 -16.22 5.20 -12.28
CA ILE A 71 -15.95 5.19 -10.83
C ILE A 71 -14.48 5.55 -10.58
N ALA A 72 -13.56 4.99 -11.37
CA ALA A 72 -12.14 5.31 -11.24
C ALA A 72 -11.84 6.81 -11.43
N ARG A 73 -12.46 7.43 -12.44
CA ARG A 73 -12.33 8.88 -12.70
C ARG A 73 -12.77 9.80 -11.57
N LEU A 74 -13.51 9.29 -10.58
CA LEU A 74 -13.80 10.09 -9.38
C LEU A 74 -12.52 10.44 -8.63
N PHE A 75 -11.53 9.53 -8.66
CA PHE A 75 -10.26 9.62 -7.94
C PHE A 75 -9.09 10.06 -8.84
N ASP A 76 -9.37 10.56 -10.04
CA ASP A 76 -8.39 11.10 -10.97
C ASP A 76 -7.96 12.51 -10.52
N VAL A 77 -6.68 12.68 -10.21
CA VAL A 77 -6.10 13.92 -9.69
C VAL A 77 -5.31 14.66 -10.75
N ASP A 78 -4.66 13.95 -11.67
CA ASP A 78 -3.78 14.53 -12.69
C ASP A 78 -4.45 14.71 -14.07
N GLY A 79 -5.65 14.18 -14.26
CA GLY A 79 -6.47 14.31 -15.45
C GLY A 79 -6.18 13.29 -16.54
N ASP A 80 -5.43 12.21 -16.26
CA ASP A 80 -5.11 11.16 -17.23
C ASP A 80 -6.27 10.18 -17.50
N GLY A 81 -7.35 10.28 -16.73
CA GLY A 81 -8.54 9.44 -16.83
C GLY A 81 -8.54 8.21 -15.92
N LYS A 82 -7.52 8.02 -15.07
CA LYS A 82 -7.35 6.89 -14.17
C LYS A 82 -7.40 7.36 -12.71
N ALA A 83 -7.76 6.46 -11.81
CA ALA A 83 -7.72 6.74 -10.37
C ALA A 83 -6.27 6.83 -9.89
N ASP A 84 -5.93 7.90 -9.17
CA ASP A 84 -4.66 8.03 -8.47
C ASP A 84 -4.71 7.31 -7.12
N LEU A 85 -4.10 6.13 -7.05
CA LEU A 85 -3.87 5.42 -5.79
C LEU A 85 -2.60 5.97 -5.14
N TYR A 86 -2.76 6.81 -4.12
CA TYR A 86 -1.65 7.21 -3.25
C TYR A 86 -1.14 5.98 -2.50
N GLY A 87 0.02 5.47 -2.91
CA GLY A 87 0.50 4.16 -2.48
C GLY A 87 1.90 4.21 -1.89
N CYS A 88 2.62 3.10 -1.99
CA CYS A 88 3.87 2.89 -1.27
C CYS A 88 5.10 3.38 -2.02
N ASP A 89 6.12 3.75 -1.24
CA ASP A 89 7.46 4.01 -1.73
C ASP A 89 8.02 2.83 -2.56
N PRO A 90 8.82 3.12 -3.59
CA PRO A 90 9.58 2.09 -4.28
C PRO A 90 10.48 1.29 -3.33
N GLY A 91 10.45 -0.04 -3.47
CA GLY A 91 11.21 -0.98 -2.66
C GLY A 91 10.53 -1.42 -1.36
N TRP A 92 9.39 -0.85 -0.99
CA TRP A 92 8.63 -1.29 0.18
C TRP A 92 7.89 -2.61 -0.10
N GLY A 93 7.64 -3.38 0.95
CA GLY A 93 6.89 -4.63 0.80
C GLY A 93 5.47 -4.43 0.26
N CYS A 94 4.82 -3.31 0.62
CA CYS A 94 3.48 -3.01 0.13
C CYS A 94 3.43 -2.55 -1.33
N GLU A 95 4.51 -1.96 -1.89
CA GLU A 95 4.59 -1.72 -3.35
C GLU A 95 4.34 -3.03 -4.10
N ARG A 96 5.08 -4.07 -3.74
CA ARG A 96 4.97 -5.39 -4.41
C ARG A 96 3.56 -5.97 -4.35
N ILE A 97 2.86 -5.76 -3.23
CA ILE A 97 1.49 -6.24 -3.05
C ILE A 97 0.50 -5.38 -3.83
N ILE A 98 0.66 -4.06 -3.85
CA ILE A 98 -0.18 -3.16 -4.64
C ILE A 98 -0.04 -3.49 -6.12
N GLU A 99 1.19 -3.59 -6.63
CA GLU A 99 1.47 -3.94 -8.03
C GLU A 99 0.83 -5.30 -8.39
N HIS A 100 1.03 -6.31 -7.55
CA HIS A 100 0.40 -7.62 -7.74
C HIS A 100 -1.13 -7.53 -7.77
N ASN A 101 -1.75 -6.78 -6.85
CA ASN A 101 -3.20 -6.63 -6.78
C ASN A 101 -3.75 -5.87 -7.98
N LEU A 102 -3.05 -4.84 -8.48
CA LEU A 102 -3.47 -4.11 -9.67
C LEU A 102 -3.51 -5.01 -10.91
N ASP A 103 -2.56 -5.94 -11.03
CA ASP A 103 -2.56 -6.96 -12.08
C ASP A 103 -3.63 -8.03 -11.85
N ALA A 104 -3.64 -8.66 -10.67
CA ALA A 104 -4.53 -9.77 -10.34
C ALA A 104 -6.00 -9.38 -10.35
N TYR A 105 -6.30 -8.14 -10.00
CA TYR A 105 -7.65 -7.59 -10.03
C TYR A 105 -7.97 -6.88 -11.35
N GLY A 106 -7.08 -6.84 -12.34
CA GLY A 106 -7.37 -6.22 -13.64
C GLY A 106 -7.70 -4.73 -13.54
N LEU A 107 -6.94 -3.98 -12.73
CA LEU A 107 -7.12 -2.56 -12.47
C LEU A 107 -6.13 -1.67 -13.24
N ARG A 108 -5.20 -2.26 -13.99
CA ARG A 108 -4.13 -1.52 -14.69
C ARG A 108 -4.64 -0.49 -15.69
N ASP A 109 -5.81 -0.71 -16.27
CA ASP A 109 -6.40 0.21 -17.24
C ASP A 109 -7.08 1.42 -16.57
N THR A 110 -7.39 1.34 -15.27
CA THR A 110 -8.19 2.35 -14.58
C THR A 110 -7.57 2.90 -13.31
N VAL A 111 -6.47 2.35 -12.82
CA VAL A 111 -5.78 2.80 -11.60
C VAL A 111 -4.29 2.98 -11.87
N THR A 112 -3.74 4.10 -11.41
CA THR A 112 -2.31 4.40 -11.40
C THR A 112 -1.81 4.34 -9.96
N HIS A 113 -0.77 3.56 -9.71
CA HIS A 113 -0.09 3.55 -8.42
C HIS A 113 0.83 4.77 -8.33
N LYS A 114 0.38 5.80 -7.62
CA LYS A 114 1.15 7.01 -7.38
C LYS A 114 2.16 6.74 -6.27
N GLN A 115 3.37 6.41 -6.70
CA GLN A 115 4.51 6.17 -5.83
C GLN A 115 5.27 7.47 -5.53
N GLY A 116 5.81 7.56 -4.33
CA GLY A 116 6.60 8.69 -3.85
C GLY A 116 7.03 8.43 -2.43
N GLU A 117 7.59 9.44 -1.77
CA GLU A 117 7.83 9.34 -0.34
C GLU A 117 6.46 9.41 0.36
N TYR A 118 6.02 8.28 0.93
CA TYR A 118 4.65 8.14 1.45
C TYR A 118 4.33 9.25 2.45
N PHE A 119 5.23 9.59 3.37
CA PHE A 119 4.96 10.62 4.39
C PHE A 119 4.87 12.04 3.82
N ALA A 120 5.48 12.32 2.67
CA ALA A 120 5.33 13.57 1.93
C ALA A 120 4.01 13.64 1.15
N LEU A 121 3.45 12.49 0.74
CA LEU A 121 2.16 12.41 0.06
C LEU A 121 0.97 12.54 1.02
N LEU A 122 1.16 12.13 2.28
CA LEU A 122 0.08 12.07 3.27
C LEU A 122 -0.59 13.41 3.60
N PRO A 123 0.12 14.55 3.73
CA PRO A 123 -0.51 15.84 3.90
C PRO A 123 -1.51 16.19 2.78
N ASP A 124 -1.17 15.86 1.52
CA ASP A 124 -2.08 16.07 0.38
C ASP A 124 -3.33 15.18 0.49
N VAL A 125 -3.15 13.89 0.81
CA VAL A 125 -4.27 12.96 1.07
C VAL A 125 -5.21 13.51 2.15
N ILE A 126 -4.67 13.95 3.28
CA ILE A 126 -5.47 14.51 4.39
C ILE A 126 -6.22 15.75 3.93
N GLN A 127 -5.55 16.69 3.27
CA GLN A 127 -6.15 17.95 2.82
C GLN A 127 -7.28 17.70 1.81
N ARG A 128 -7.07 16.78 0.88
CA ARG A 128 -8.09 16.38 -0.11
C ARG A 128 -9.33 15.82 0.58
N ILE A 129 -9.16 14.88 1.51
CA ILE A 129 -10.28 14.31 2.28
C ILE A 129 -11.00 15.42 3.08
N GLN A 130 -10.27 16.30 3.76
CA GLN A 130 -10.85 17.41 4.53
C GLN A 130 -11.62 18.41 3.65
N SER A 131 -11.18 18.61 2.41
CA SER A 131 -11.87 19.45 1.43
C SER A 131 -13.07 18.79 0.74
N GLY A 132 -13.34 17.51 1.04
CA GLY A 132 -14.40 16.72 0.39
C GLY A 132 -14.04 16.24 -1.02
N SER A 133 -12.75 16.27 -1.38
CA SER A 133 -12.27 15.76 -2.66
C SER A 133 -12.15 14.24 -2.63
N PRO A 134 -12.64 13.51 -3.65
CA PRO A 134 -12.47 12.08 -3.71
C PRO A 134 -10.99 11.70 -3.66
N THR A 135 -10.67 10.73 -2.81
CA THR A 135 -9.29 10.32 -2.57
C THR A 135 -9.20 8.81 -2.41
N LEU A 136 -8.26 8.17 -3.11
CA LEU A 136 -7.96 6.74 -3.03
C LEU A 136 -6.52 6.57 -2.48
N TYR A 137 -6.36 5.82 -1.41
CA TYR A 137 -5.05 5.64 -0.77
C TYR A 137 -4.88 4.25 -0.17
N TYR A 138 -3.64 3.79 -0.11
CA TYR A 138 -3.25 2.62 0.66
C TYR A 138 -2.74 3.05 2.04
N SER A 139 -3.10 2.34 3.10
CA SER A 139 -2.56 2.58 4.43
C SER A 139 -2.53 1.31 5.27
N TRP A 140 -1.97 1.41 6.47
CA TRP A 140 -1.86 0.31 7.43
C TRP A 140 -2.06 0.79 8.87
N THR A 141 -2.26 -0.15 9.78
CA THR A 141 -2.25 0.08 11.22
C THR A 141 -1.24 -0.85 11.90
N PRO A 142 -0.42 -0.37 12.85
CA PRO A 142 -0.37 1.01 13.35
C PRO A 142 0.32 1.97 12.39
N ASN A 143 -0.26 3.16 12.25
CA ASN A 143 0.30 4.32 11.57
C ASN A 143 -0.18 5.60 12.31
N TRP A 144 0.44 6.74 12.03
CA TRP A 144 0.06 8.04 12.64
C TRP A 144 -1.33 8.52 12.20
#